data_AF-A0A0W0EZL8-F1
#
_entry.id   AF-A0A0W0EZL8-F1
#
_cell.length_a   1.000
_cell.length_b   1.000
_cell.length_c   1.000
_cell.angle_alpha   90.00
_cell.angle_beta   90.00
_cell.angle_gamma   90.00
#
_symmetry.space_group_name_H-M   'P 1'
#
loop_
_entity.id
_entity.type
_entity.pdbx_description
1 polymer ?
#
loop_
_entity_poly.entity_id
_entity_poly.type
_entity_poly.pdbx_seq_one_letter_code
_entity_poly.pdbx_strand_id
1 'polypeptide(L)'
;MLEVHEGLNAGCTGHLWLLHHLFHFLIELDMQEWAITWNYHTLWLHGQRDRSPQDIFLFSHLQDGPWGIELKPVPPEEEVLDPASYGIDWEELDDRTIQAHFMDRQEHEEEFYQTHDDPSIPCYLNHVPVEAPNCPFNGKQVEYLDGRL
;
A
#
# COMPACT_ATOMS: atom_id res chain seq x y z
N MET A 1 -31.37 8.37 18.33
CA MET A 1 -30.35 8.96 17.43
C MET A 1 -30.00 10.35 17.97
N LEU A 2 -28.71 10.70 18.06
CA LEU A 2 -28.23 11.97 18.65
C LEU A 2 -28.86 13.22 18.00
N GLU A 3 -29.21 13.14 16.72
CA GLU A 3 -29.90 14.19 15.97
C GLU A 3 -31.30 14.53 16.53
N VAL A 4 -31.99 13.55 17.11
CA VAL A 4 -33.38 13.68 17.57
C VAL A 4 -33.48 14.06 19.05
N HIS A 5 -32.47 13.72 19.86
CA HIS A 5 -32.50 13.96 21.32
C HIS A 5 -31.64 15.15 21.77
N GLU A 6 -30.55 15.47 21.05
CA GLU A 6 -29.56 16.47 21.47
C GLU A 6 -29.43 17.65 20.47
N GLY A 7 -30.29 17.71 19.44
CA GLY A 7 -30.26 18.79 18.45
C GLY A 7 -29.01 18.82 17.57
N LEU A 8 -28.31 17.69 17.46
CA LEU A 8 -27.09 17.57 16.68
C LEU A 8 -27.37 17.78 15.19
N ASN A 9 -27.02 18.96 14.67
CA ASN A 9 -27.09 19.27 13.25
C ASN A 9 -25.83 18.79 12.50
N ALA A 10 -25.97 17.77 11.66
CA ALA A 10 -24.89 17.24 10.81
C ALA A 10 -24.38 18.24 9.75
N GLY A 11 -25.13 19.29 9.44
CA GLY A 11 -24.70 20.39 8.57
C GLY A 11 -23.85 21.45 9.28
N CYS A 12 -23.68 21.36 10.60
CA CYS A 12 -22.84 22.28 11.37
C CYS A 12 -21.44 21.65 11.57
N THR A 13 -20.43 22.20 10.90
CA THR A 13 -19.03 21.74 10.99
C THR A 13 -18.51 21.74 12.44
N GLY A 14 -19.02 22.64 13.30
CA GLY A 14 -18.62 22.69 14.71
C GLY A 14 -19.14 21.51 15.54
N HIS A 15 -20.33 20.99 15.24
CA HIS A 15 -20.84 19.78 15.90
C HIS A 15 -20.11 18.54 15.42
N LEU A 16 -19.78 18.47 14.12
CA LEU A 16 -18.94 17.40 13.56
C LEU A 16 -17.54 17.42 14.19
N TRP A 17 -16.93 18.60 14.33
CA TRP A 17 -15.64 18.76 15.00
C TRP A 17 -15.70 18.28 16.45
N LEU A 18 -16.73 18.65 17.21
CA LEU A 18 -16.88 18.23 18.60
C LEU A 18 -17.02 16.71 18.72
N LEU A 19 -17.83 16.08 17.86
CA LEU A 19 -17.93 14.62 17.83
C LEU A 19 -16.59 13.96 17.49
N HIS A 20 -15.89 14.51 16.50
CA HIS A 20 -14.57 14.02 16.14
C HIS A 20 -13.61 14.14 17.34
N HIS A 21 -13.55 15.29 18.00
CA HIS A 21 -12.69 15.52 19.16
C HIS A 21 -12.99 14.58 20.33
N LEU A 22 -14.28 14.34 20.62
CA LEU A 22 -14.71 13.48 21.73
C LEU A 22 -14.45 11.99 21.45
N PHE A 23 -14.79 11.53 20.24
CA PHE A 23 -14.80 10.10 19.94
C PHE A 23 -13.55 9.63 19.21
N HIS A 24 -12.74 10.51 18.62
CA HIS A 24 -11.53 10.10 17.91
C HIS A 24 -10.57 9.33 18.81
N PHE A 25 -10.37 9.75 20.06
CA PHE A 25 -9.51 9.00 20.99
C PHE A 25 -10.04 7.58 21.25
N LEU A 26 -11.35 7.44 21.45
CA LEU A 26 -11.98 6.13 21.70
C LEU A 26 -11.94 5.24 20.45
N ILE A 27 -12.21 5.82 19.28
CA ILE A 27 -12.13 5.12 18.00
C ILE A 27 -10.69 4.68 17.75
N GLU A 28 -9.71 5.55 17.93
CA GLU A 28 -8.30 5.22 17.74
C GLU A 28 -7.88 4.06 18.64
N LEU A 29 -8.28 4.08 19.91
CA LEU A 29 -8.00 2.99 20.84
C LEU A 29 -8.62 1.66 20.38
N ASP A 30 -9.90 1.68 20.00
CA ASP A 30 -10.62 0.50 19.50
C ASP A 30 -10.05 0.01 18.16
N MET A 31 -9.64 0.92 17.28
CA MET A 31 -9.00 0.59 16.00
C MET A 31 -7.63 -0.04 16.21
N GLN A 32 -6.86 0.40 17.20
CA GLN A 32 -5.58 -0.23 17.56
C GLN A 32 -5.79 -1.64 18.11
N GLU A 33 -6.76 -1.82 19.00
CA GLU A 33 -7.12 -3.15 19.52
C GLU A 33 -7.61 -4.08 18.41
N TRP A 34 -8.48 -3.57 17.52
CA TRP A 34 -8.95 -4.28 16.34
C TRP A 34 -7.80 -4.64 15.42
N ALA A 35 -6.88 -3.72 15.13
CA ALA A 35 -5.74 -3.96 14.25
C ALA A 35 -4.82 -5.04 14.81
N ILE A 36 -4.53 -5.02 16.12
CA ILE A 36 -3.75 -6.08 16.78
C ILE A 36 -4.47 -7.41 16.66
N THR A 37 -5.75 -7.46 17.05
CA THR A 37 -6.55 -8.68 17.02
C THR A 37 -6.64 -9.26 15.61
N TRP A 38 -6.87 -8.40 14.61
CA TRP A 38 -6.88 -8.77 13.21
C TRP A 38 -5.51 -9.23 12.72
N ASN A 39 -4.41 -8.62 13.12
CA ASN A 39 -3.11 -9.06 12.66
C ASN A 39 -2.72 -10.45 13.18
N TYR A 40 -3.21 -10.83 14.38
CA TYR A 40 -2.91 -12.12 15.01
C TYR A 40 -3.98 -13.20 14.84
N HIS A 41 -5.21 -12.86 14.43
CA HIS A 41 -6.24 -13.87 14.25
C HIS A 41 -5.87 -14.84 13.12
N THR A 42 -6.21 -16.10 13.28
CA THR A 42 -5.89 -17.13 12.29
C THR A 42 -6.96 -17.15 11.20
N LEU A 43 -6.55 -16.93 9.96
CA LEU A 43 -7.42 -17.07 8.79
C LEU A 43 -7.36 -18.49 8.24
N TRP A 44 -8.53 -19.02 7.89
CA TRP A 44 -8.65 -20.26 7.13
C TRP A 44 -8.76 -19.92 5.64
N LEU A 45 -7.69 -20.17 4.89
CA LEU A 45 -7.68 -20.00 3.43
C LEU A 45 -7.76 -21.37 2.76
N HIS A 46 -8.71 -21.53 1.84
CA HIS A 46 -8.95 -22.79 1.15
C HIS A 46 -7.70 -23.25 0.37
N GLY A 47 -7.15 -24.40 0.75
CA GLY A 47 -5.96 -24.98 0.12
C GLY A 47 -4.61 -24.49 0.67
N GLN A 48 -4.61 -23.62 1.68
CA GLN A 48 -3.40 -23.16 2.37
C GLN A 48 -3.39 -23.55 3.86
N ARG A 49 -2.24 -23.38 4.51
CA ARG A 49 -2.13 -23.58 5.97
C ARG A 49 -2.78 -22.39 6.68
N ASP A 50 -3.44 -22.69 7.79
CA ASP A 50 -3.95 -21.70 8.74
C ASP A 50 -2.81 -20.77 9.18
N ARG A 51 -2.96 -19.47 8.93
CA ARG A 51 -1.94 -18.44 9.22
C ARG A 51 -2.60 -17.13 9.61
N SER A 52 -1.90 -16.32 10.39
CA SER A 52 -2.33 -14.96 10.70
C SER A 52 -2.07 -14.02 9.51
N PRO A 53 -2.83 -12.91 9.34
CA PRO A 53 -2.51 -11.89 8.35
C PRO A 53 -1.08 -11.37 8.46
N GLN A 54 -0.54 -11.23 9.67
CA GLN A 54 0.85 -10.84 9.88
C GLN A 54 1.82 -11.86 9.28
N ASP A 55 1.57 -13.15 9.51
CA ASP A 55 2.38 -14.22 8.94
C ASP A 55 2.26 -14.24 7.41
N ILE A 56 1.04 -14.12 6.88
CA ILE A 56 0.81 -14.08 5.43
C ILE A 56 1.60 -12.94 4.81
N PHE A 57 1.52 -11.73 5.37
CA PHE A 57 2.28 -10.57 4.90
C PHE A 57 3.79 -10.84 4.91
N LEU A 58 4.34 -11.33 6.03
CA LEU A 58 5.77 -11.60 6.17
C LEU A 58 6.25 -12.71 5.20
N PHE A 59 5.52 -13.81 5.11
CA PHE A 59 5.91 -14.94 4.27
C PHE A 59 5.71 -14.66 2.78
N SER A 60 4.70 -13.88 2.40
CA SER A 60 4.55 -13.42 1.02
C SER A 60 5.73 -12.54 0.60
N HIS A 61 6.23 -11.64 1.46
CA HIS A 61 7.43 -10.85 1.13
C HIS A 61 8.69 -11.72 1.00
N LEU A 62 8.79 -12.80 1.78
CA LEU A 62 9.92 -13.73 1.70
C LEU A 62 9.85 -14.64 0.46
N GLN A 63 8.65 -15.06 0.07
CA GLN A 63 8.43 -16.04 -1.01
C GLN A 63 8.30 -15.37 -2.38
N ASP A 64 7.54 -14.28 -2.45
CA ASP A 64 7.14 -13.61 -3.70
C ASP A 64 7.93 -12.32 -3.95
N GLY A 65 8.80 -11.92 -3.00
CA GLY A 65 9.57 -10.68 -3.05
C GLY A 65 8.82 -9.47 -2.48
N PRO A 66 9.51 -8.33 -2.29
CA PRO A 66 8.89 -7.14 -1.71
C PRO A 66 7.82 -6.57 -2.65
N TRP A 67 6.57 -6.53 -2.20
CA TRP A 67 5.48 -5.88 -2.92
C TRP A 67 5.34 -4.43 -2.43
N GLY A 68 5.46 -3.45 -3.33
CA GLY A 68 5.22 -2.03 -3.03
C GLY A 68 6.33 -1.33 -2.23
N ILE A 69 7.49 -1.96 -2.06
CA ILE A 69 8.71 -1.29 -1.59
C ILE A 69 9.56 -1.02 -2.83
N GLU A 70 9.59 0.25 -3.27
CA GLU A 70 10.57 0.72 -4.26
C GLU A 70 11.97 0.70 -3.64
N LEU A 71 12.52 -0.49 -3.42
CA LEU A 71 13.97 -0.66 -3.40
C LEU A 71 14.39 -0.47 -4.85
N LYS A 72 14.57 0.78 -5.30
CA LYS A 72 15.38 1.03 -6.49
C LYS A 72 16.68 0.28 -6.24
N PRO A 73 16.96 -0.84 -6.93
CA PRO A 73 18.23 -1.48 -6.76
C PRO A 73 19.23 -0.44 -7.24
N VAL A 74 19.99 0.14 -6.30
CA VAL A 74 21.20 0.86 -6.67
C VAL A 74 22.02 -0.19 -7.39
N PRO A 75 22.26 -0.05 -8.71
CA PRO A 75 23.04 -1.03 -9.43
C PRO A 75 24.35 -1.19 -8.66
N PRO A 76 24.77 -2.42 -8.33
CA PRO A 76 26.10 -2.60 -7.75
C PRO A 76 27.10 -1.86 -8.67
N GLU A 77 28.01 -1.09 -8.10
CA GLU A 77 29.13 -0.45 -8.82
C GLU A 77 30.13 -1.50 -9.33
N GLU A 78 29.67 -2.68 -9.70
CA GLU A 78 30.46 -3.64 -10.45
C GLU A 78 30.55 -3.10 -11.88
N GLU A 79 31.78 -2.86 -12.34
CA GLU A 79 32.06 -2.63 -13.76
C GLU A 79 31.44 -3.79 -14.52
N VAL A 80 30.35 -3.52 -15.24
CA VAL A 80 29.72 -4.49 -16.13
C VAL A 80 30.81 -4.94 -17.10
N LEU A 81 31.33 -6.15 -16.89
CA LEU A 81 32.23 -6.80 -17.84
C LEU A 81 31.54 -6.75 -19.20
N ASP A 82 32.25 -6.30 -20.23
CA ASP A 82 31.76 -6.04 -21.60
C ASP A 82 30.37 -6.66 -21.88
N PRO A 83 29.29 -5.86 -22.02
CA PRO A 83 27.94 -6.36 -22.25
C PRO A 83 27.83 -7.34 -23.43
N ALA A 84 28.76 -7.27 -24.40
CA ALA A 84 28.86 -8.23 -25.49
C ALA A 84 29.18 -9.66 -25.02
N SER A 85 29.85 -9.83 -23.87
CA SER A 85 30.18 -11.13 -23.27
C SER A 85 28.98 -11.84 -22.61
N TYR A 86 27.90 -11.11 -22.35
CA TYR A 86 26.63 -11.64 -21.82
C TYR A 86 25.58 -11.88 -22.92
N GLY A 87 25.92 -11.56 -24.18
CA GLY A 87 25.08 -11.83 -25.34
C GLY A 87 25.12 -13.29 -25.75
N ILE A 88 24.02 -13.81 -26.29
CA ILE A 88 24.03 -15.10 -26.97
C ILE A 88 24.77 -14.91 -28.30
N ASP A 89 25.86 -15.65 -28.51
CA ASP A 89 26.61 -15.66 -29.78
C ASP A 89 25.78 -16.37 -30.86
N TRP A 90 24.87 -15.62 -31.47
CA TRP A 90 23.96 -16.13 -32.49
C TRP A 90 24.67 -16.62 -33.75
N GLU A 91 25.88 -16.12 -34.01
CA GLU A 91 26.74 -16.59 -35.09
C GLU A 91 27.28 -18.00 -34.84
N GLU A 92 27.48 -18.41 -33.58
CA GLU A 92 27.93 -19.75 -33.22
C GLU A 92 26.76 -20.75 -33.11
N LEU A 93 25.59 -20.29 -32.65
CA LEU A 93 24.44 -21.17 -32.39
C LEU A 93 23.74 -21.66 -33.68
N ASP A 94 23.84 -20.94 -34.80
CA ASP A 94 23.28 -21.21 -36.16
C ASP A 94 21.88 -21.86 -36.21
N ASP A 95 21.06 -21.68 -35.18
CA ASP A 95 19.68 -22.17 -35.13
C ASP A 95 18.70 -21.01 -35.31
N ARG A 96 18.26 -20.86 -36.56
CA ARG A 96 17.30 -19.83 -36.98
C ARG A 96 15.94 -19.95 -36.29
N THR A 97 15.59 -21.14 -35.78
CA THR A 97 14.30 -21.37 -35.11
C THR A 97 14.32 -20.75 -33.72
N ILE A 98 15.42 -20.94 -33.00
CA ILE A 98 15.63 -20.37 -31.65
C ILE A 98 15.78 -18.85 -31.76
N GLN A 99 16.53 -18.37 -32.75
CA GLN A 99 16.66 -16.94 -33.03
C GLN A 99 15.31 -16.27 -33.30
N ALA A 100 14.48 -16.86 -34.17
CA ALA A 100 13.17 -16.30 -34.49
C ALA A 100 12.23 -16.24 -33.27
N HIS A 101 12.24 -17.29 -32.44
CA HIS A 101 11.44 -17.33 -31.21
C HIS A 101 11.93 -16.32 -30.16
N PHE A 102 13.24 -16.09 -30.05
CA PHE A 102 13.80 -15.14 -29.11
C PHE A 102 13.48 -13.69 -29.51
N MET A 103 13.62 -13.36 -30.80
CA MET A 103 13.34 -12.01 -31.33
C MET A 103 11.86 -11.63 -31.20
N ASP A 104 10.94 -12.56 -31.48
CA ASP A 104 9.49 -12.36 -31.32
C ASP A 104 9.10 -12.06 -29.85
N ARG A 105 9.83 -12.66 -28.89
CA ARG A 105 9.61 -12.44 -27.46
C ARG A 105 10.18 -11.12 -26.97
N GLN A 106 11.35 -10.72 -27.48
CA GLN A 106 12.02 -9.47 -27.10
C GLN A 106 11.23 -8.23 -27.52
N GLU A 107 10.67 -8.19 -28.74
CA GLU A 107 9.82 -7.07 -29.20
C GLU A 107 8.64 -6.83 -28.24
N HIS A 108 8.07 -7.90 -27.68
CA HIS A 108 6.93 -7.84 -26.78
C HIS A 108 7.32 -7.48 -25.32
N GLU A 109 8.55 -7.78 -24.92
CA GLU A 109 9.11 -7.45 -23.61
C GLU A 109 9.59 -5.99 -23.55
N GLU A 110 10.17 -5.45 -24.63
CA GLU A 110 10.62 -4.06 -24.70
C GLU A 110 9.47 -3.05 -24.55
N GLU A 111 8.28 -3.33 -25.10
CA GLU A 111 7.08 -2.51 -24.86
C GLU A 111 6.60 -2.56 -23.39
N PHE A 112 6.79 -3.70 -22.72
CA PHE A 112 6.33 -3.92 -21.34
C PHE A 112 7.20 -3.17 -20.32
N TYR A 113 8.52 -3.19 -20.49
CA TYR A 113 9.46 -2.47 -19.60
C TYR A 113 9.54 -0.96 -19.86
N GLN A 114 9.12 -0.47 -21.03
CA GLN A 114 9.06 0.97 -21.33
C GLN A 114 7.88 1.68 -20.65
N THR A 115 6.86 0.93 -20.23
CA THR A 115 5.59 1.51 -19.73
C THR A 115 5.42 1.34 -18.22
N HIS A 116 6.09 0.36 -17.60
CA HIS A 116 5.95 0.05 -16.18
C HIS A 116 7.30 -0.33 -15.58
N ASP A 117 7.78 0.47 -14.62
CA ASP A 117 8.89 0.08 -13.74
C ASP A 117 8.51 -1.12 -12.84
N ASP A 118 7.22 -1.44 -12.70
CA ASP A 118 6.72 -2.69 -12.11
C ASP A 118 5.24 -2.95 -12.53
N PRO A 119 4.91 -4.08 -13.19
CA PRO A 119 3.53 -4.39 -13.60
C PRO A 119 2.58 -4.69 -12.44
N SER A 120 3.08 -4.82 -11.21
CA SER A 120 2.28 -5.09 -10.01
C SER A 120 1.69 -3.84 -9.38
N ILE A 121 2.13 -2.64 -9.78
CA ILE A 121 1.69 -1.37 -9.20
C ILE A 121 0.61 -0.74 -10.08
N PRO A 122 -0.61 -0.53 -9.55
CA PRO A 122 -1.63 0.22 -10.27
C PRO A 122 -1.14 1.64 -10.56
N CYS A 123 -1.27 2.10 -11.81
CA CYS A 123 -0.81 3.44 -12.24
C CYS A 123 -1.48 4.60 -11.47
N TYR A 124 -2.57 4.31 -10.75
CA TYR A 124 -3.30 5.25 -9.92
C TYR A 124 -3.78 4.55 -8.65
N LEU A 125 -3.49 5.15 -7.49
CA LEU A 125 -4.12 4.80 -6.24
C LEU A 125 -5.41 5.61 -6.09
N ASN A 126 -6.45 5.01 -5.50
CA ASN A 126 -7.67 5.73 -5.17
C ASN A 126 -7.37 6.77 -4.07
N HIS A 127 -7.14 8.02 -4.47
CA HIS A 127 -6.97 9.12 -3.51
C HIS A 127 -8.34 9.69 -3.15
N VAL A 128 -8.72 9.54 -1.88
CA VAL A 128 -9.90 10.21 -1.31
C VAL A 128 -9.40 11.34 -0.42
N PRO A 129 -9.52 12.62 -0.84
CA PRO A 129 -9.12 13.73 0.01
C PRO A 129 -10.07 13.81 1.21
N VAL A 130 -9.54 13.61 2.41
CA VAL A 130 -10.27 13.79 3.67
C VAL A 130 -9.80 15.10 4.30
N GLU A 131 -10.59 16.16 4.15
CA GLU A 131 -10.32 17.43 4.84
C GLU A 131 -10.74 17.31 6.31
N ALA A 132 -9.82 17.61 7.23
CA ALA A 132 -10.15 17.64 8.65
C ALA A 132 -11.16 18.75 8.95
N PRO A 133 -12.17 18.52 9.82
CA PRO A 133 -13.13 19.56 10.16
C PRO A 133 -12.42 20.73 10.85
N ASN A 134 -12.60 21.94 10.34
CA ASN A 134 -12.03 23.15 10.95
C ASN A 134 -12.56 23.33 12.37
N CYS A 135 -11.65 23.40 13.36
CA CYS A 135 -12.01 23.65 14.75
C CYS A 135 -12.70 25.02 14.88
N PRO A 136 -13.92 25.09 15.42
CA PRO A 136 -14.65 26.35 15.58
C PRO A 136 -14.19 27.17 16.79
N PHE A 137 -13.34 26.60 17.67
CA PHE A 137 -12.95 27.18 18.95
C PHE A 137 -11.48 27.64 18.96
N ASN A 138 -11.17 28.62 19.82
CA ASN A 138 -9.79 29.03 20.07
C ASN A 138 -9.10 28.04 21.04
N GLY A 139 -7.77 27.89 21.00
CA GLY A 139 -7.03 26.90 21.79
C GLY A 139 -7.32 26.94 23.30
N LYS A 140 -7.52 28.14 23.87
CA LYS A 140 -7.92 28.30 25.28
C LYS A 140 -9.31 27.74 25.62
N GLN A 141 -10.22 27.74 24.64
CA GLN A 141 -11.57 27.20 24.80
C GLN A 141 -11.56 25.68 24.67
N VAL A 142 -10.69 25.14 23.80
CA VAL A 142 -10.47 23.68 23.69
C VAL A 142 -9.86 23.12 24.98
N GLU A 143 -8.83 23.78 25.51
CA GLU A 143 -8.21 23.37 26.79
C GLU A 143 -9.20 23.42 27.96
N TYR A 144 -10.13 24.39 27.97
CA TYR A 144 -11.21 24.43 28.94
C TYR A 144 -12.24 23.31 28.78
N LEU A 145 -12.53 22.89 27.53
CA LEU A 145 -13.40 21.76 27.24
C LEU A 145 -12.74 20.44 27.67
N ASP A 146 -11.45 20.27 27.37
CA ASP A 146 -10.66 19.09 27.77
C ASP A 146 -10.55 18.96 29.29
N GLY A 147 -10.43 20.08 30.01
CA GLY A 147 -10.44 20.07 31.48
C GLY A 147 -11.79 19.77 32.13
N ARG A 148 -12.87 19.64 31.34
CA ARG A 148 -14.24 19.33 31.80
C ARG A 148 -14.75 17.97 31.32
N LEU A 149 -14.00 17.30 30.43
CA LEU A 149 -14.24 15.93 29.95
C LEU A 149 -13.57 14.91 30.88
#